data_AF-A0A1F6BFB4-F1
#
_entry.id   AF-A0A1F6BFB4-F1
#
_cell.length_a   1.000
_cell.length_b   1.000
_cell.length_c   1.000
_cell.angle_alpha   90.00
_cell.angle_beta   90.00
_cell.angle_gamma   90.00
#
_symmetry.space_group_name_H-M   'P 1'
#
loop_
_entity.id
_entity.type
_entity.pdbx_description
1 polymer ?
#
loop_
_entity_poly.entity_id
_entity_poly.type
_entity_poly.pdbx_seq_one_letter_code
_entity_poly.pdbx_strand_id
1 'polypeptide(L)'
;MTPPHIPQFNPEAHEAAQHEATMLLLGHISDAFSSCGTKIMNVKDPELATAVTAFENAEDSIAYVLNNPDATITLSPRATRPDDKIKIFPGEHAGVSIQIVTPTGVIARVNFYGGLRDSQHASDQHDMDKTLRHSHATRTDAVASQPTQINLHMFSPGHVEPFLDIWMISRPNKIQLTTFKFEGPHDVNVAITDTDYGFKTITSGLHKSMKNLMLMVPNPFSPRA
;
A
#
# COMPACT_ATOMS: atom_id res chain seq x y z
N MET A 1 -43.92 11.86 -13.80
CA MET A 1 -42.76 11.41 -13.01
C MET A 1 -41.55 11.49 -13.92
N THR A 2 -40.59 12.37 -13.63
CA THR A 2 -39.32 12.45 -14.36
C THR A 2 -38.43 11.30 -13.90
N PRO A 3 -37.78 10.54 -14.80
CA PRO A 3 -36.84 9.50 -14.39
C PRO A 3 -35.72 10.11 -13.55
N PRO A 4 -35.21 9.41 -12.52
CA PRO A 4 -34.05 9.88 -11.78
C PRO A 4 -32.87 10.04 -12.74
N HIS A 5 -32.23 11.21 -12.69
CA HIS A 5 -31.04 11.48 -13.48
C HIS A 5 -29.91 10.59 -12.96
N ILE A 6 -29.61 9.52 -13.69
CA ILE A 6 -28.40 8.72 -13.43
C ILE A 6 -27.23 9.59 -13.90
N PRO A 7 -26.25 9.91 -13.03
CA PRO A 7 -25.05 10.61 -13.45
C PRO A 7 -24.36 9.81 -14.55
N GLN A 8 -24.08 10.45 -15.69
CA GLN A 8 -23.29 9.82 -16.73
C GLN A 8 -21.85 9.63 -16.23
N PHE A 9 -21.30 8.44 -16.43
CA PHE A 9 -19.90 8.16 -16.15
C PHE A 9 -19.02 9.06 -17.02
N ASN A 10 -18.14 9.84 -16.40
CA ASN A 10 -17.15 10.68 -17.07
C ASN A 10 -15.76 10.02 -16.95
N PRO A 11 -15.22 9.43 -18.04
CA PRO A 11 -13.93 8.75 -18.01
C PRO A 11 -12.76 9.66 -17.61
N GLU A 12 -12.73 10.91 -18.06
CA GLU A 12 -11.64 11.84 -17.78
C GLU A 12 -11.62 12.26 -16.31
N ALA A 13 -12.80 12.51 -15.73
CA ALA A 13 -12.91 12.80 -14.31
C ALA A 13 -12.53 11.59 -13.44
N HIS A 14 -12.82 10.37 -13.92
CA HIS A 14 -12.43 9.15 -13.24
C HIS A 14 -10.92 8.93 -13.27
N GLU A 15 -10.26 9.15 -14.42
CA GLU A 15 -8.81 9.05 -14.58
C GLU A 15 -8.06 10.09 -13.74
N ALA A 16 -8.54 11.34 -13.71
CA ALA A 16 -7.96 12.39 -12.87
C ALA A 16 -8.06 12.04 -11.37
N ALA A 17 -9.20 11.51 -10.92
CA ALA A 17 -9.39 11.09 -9.53
C ALA A 17 -8.51 9.89 -9.16
N GLN A 18 -8.31 8.94 -10.10
CA GLN A 18 -7.38 7.82 -9.93
C GLN A 18 -5.94 8.30 -9.79
N HIS A 19 -5.53 9.25 -10.64
CA HIS A 19 -4.20 9.84 -10.59
C HIS A 19 -3.96 10.56 -9.26
N GLU A 20 -4.89 11.43 -8.83
CA GLU A 20 -4.80 12.14 -7.56
C GLU A 20 -4.70 11.18 -6.36
N ALA A 21 -5.58 10.17 -6.30
CA ALA A 21 -5.57 9.18 -5.24
C ALA A 21 -4.25 8.37 -5.22
N THR A 22 -3.68 8.09 -6.39
CA THR A 22 -2.38 7.41 -6.53
C THR A 22 -1.26 8.26 -5.96
N MET A 23 -1.18 9.53 -6.36
CA MET A 23 -0.13 10.43 -5.87
C MET A 23 -0.22 10.64 -4.35
N LEU A 24 -1.43 10.78 -3.79
CA LEU A 24 -1.63 10.87 -2.35
C LEU A 24 -1.18 9.60 -1.62
N LEU A 25 -1.51 8.41 -2.14
CA LEU A 25 -1.05 7.15 -1.57
C LEU A 25 0.47 7.05 -1.57
N LEU A 26 1.09 7.35 -2.72
CA LEU A 26 2.53 7.29 -2.89
C LEU A 26 3.27 8.26 -1.94
N GLY A 27 2.74 9.46 -1.75
CA GLY A 27 3.24 10.41 -0.74
C GLY A 27 3.23 9.82 0.67
N HIS A 28 2.10 9.23 1.10
CA HIS A 28 2.02 8.61 2.43
C HIS A 28 2.93 7.38 2.59
N ILE A 29 3.19 6.64 1.52
CA ILE A 29 4.16 5.54 1.52
C ILE A 29 5.57 6.09 1.70
N SER A 30 5.91 7.16 1.00
CA SER A 30 7.17 7.88 1.17
C SER A 30 7.36 8.38 2.60
N ASP A 31 6.33 9.01 3.19
CA ASP A 31 6.36 9.49 4.57
C ASP A 31 6.61 8.36 5.58
N ALA A 32 5.96 7.21 5.37
CA ALA A 32 6.13 6.02 6.19
C ALA A 32 7.56 5.45 6.10
N PHE A 33 8.14 5.42 4.88
CA PHE A 33 9.52 5.03 4.67
C PHE A 33 10.49 6.00 5.33
N SER A 34 10.38 7.29 5.06
CA SER A 34 11.27 8.33 5.63
C SER A 34 11.23 8.31 7.17
N SER A 35 10.05 8.08 7.76
CA SER A 35 9.91 7.95 9.21
C SER A 35 10.59 6.68 9.76
N CYS A 36 10.56 5.56 9.01
CA CYS A 36 11.32 4.35 9.37
C CYS A 36 12.84 4.59 9.23
N GLY A 37 13.24 5.29 8.16
CA GLY A 37 14.62 5.74 7.91
C GLY A 37 15.17 6.59 9.05
N THR A 38 14.41 7.57 9.49
CA THR A 38 14.78 8.44 10.63
C THR A 38 15.04 7.61 11.89
N LYS A 39 14.25 6.57 12.14
CA LYS A 39 14.51 5.66 13.26
C LYS A 39 15.79 4.86 13.07
N ILE A 40 16.08 4.37 11.86
CA ILE A 40 17.34 3.67 11.53
C ILE A 40 18.54 4.59 11.78
N MET A 41 18.50 5.82 11.27
CA MET A 41 19.58 6.82 11.38
C MET A 41 19.91 7.23 12.82
N ASN A 42 18.92 7.16 13.71
CA ASN A 42 19.12 7.47 15.13
C ASN A 42 19.78 6.33 15.92
N VAL A 43 19.90 5.12 15.35
CA VAL A 43 20.62 4.01 15.99
C VAL A 43 22.12 4.20 15.76
N LYS A 44 22.85 4.46 16.85
CA LYS A 44 24.32 4.59 16.83
C LYS A 44 24.98 3.20 16.79
N ASP A 45 24.83 2.50 15.68
CA ASP A 45 25.44 1.20 15.45
C ASP A 45 26.34 1.27 14.19
N PRO A 46 27.65 0.98 14.31
CA PRO A 46 28.58 0.96 13.17
C PRO A 46 28.18 -0.01 12.06
N GLU A 47 27.52 -1.14 12.38
CA GLU A 47 27.04 -2.10 11.38
C GLU A 47 25.85 -1.55 10.58
N LEU A 48 25.11 -0.59 11.15
CA LEU A 48 24.01 0.12 10.51
C LEU A 48 24.46 1.32 9.69
N ALA A 49 25.71 1.78 9.77
CA ALA A 49 26.19 2.94 9.00
C ALA A 49 26.07 2.72 7.48
N THR A 50 26.41 1.52 6.99
CA THR A 50 26.22 1.14 5.58
C THR A 50 24.73 1.09 5.21
N ALA A 51 23.88 0.61 6.12
CA ALA A 51 22.44 0.57 5.91
C ALA A 51 21.84 1.99 5.90
N VAL A 52 22.36 2.92 6.69
CA VAL A 52 21.98 4.34 6.69
C VAL A 52 22.27 4.98 5.35
N THR A 53 23.51 4.86 4.83
CA THR A 53 23.85 5.44 3.53
C THR A 53 23.06 4.80 2.39
N ALA A 54 22.83 3.48 2.44
CA ALA A 54 21.97 2.81 1.47
C ALA A 54 20.51 3.33 1.55
N PHE A 55 20.02 3.61 2.76
CA PHE A 55 18.68 4.15 2.99
C PHE A 55 18.55 5.58 2.46
N GLU A 56 19.53 6.45 2.71
CA GLU A 56 19.56 7.82 2.18
C GLU A 56 19.50 7.82 0.64
N ASN A 57 20.31 6.97 -0.01
CA ASN A 57 20.28 6.81 -1.48
C ASN A 57 18.93 6.27 -1.99
N ALA A 58 18.30 5.39 -1.23
CA ALA A 58 16.98 4.86 -1.57
C ALA A 58 15.89 5.93 -1.40
N GLU A 59 15.95 6.76 -0.36
CA GLU A 59 15.04 7.89 -0.14
C GLU A 59 15.13 8.88 -1.31
N ASP A 60 16.33 9.21 -1.76
CA ASP A 60 16.54 10.05 -2.95
C ASP A 60 15.94 9.41 -4.21
N SER A 61 16.09 8.09 -4.38
CA SER A 61 15.53 7.35 -5.52
C SER A 61 13.99 7.36 -5.50
N ILE A 62 13.39 7.17 -4.33
CA ILE A 62 11.94 7.24 -4.14
C ILE A 62 11.46 8.67 -4.41
N ALA A 63 12.10 9.67 -3.81
CA ALA A 63 11.76 11.08 -3.99
C ALA A 63 11.89 11.51 -5.46
N TYR A 64 12.91 11.04 -6.17
CA TYR A 64 13.04 11.27 -7.61
C TYR A 64 11.80 10.75 -8.34
N VAL A 65 11.45 9.47 -8.20
CA VAL A 65 10.28 8.88 -8.88
C VAL A 65 8.99 9.65 -8.58
N LEU A 66 8.78 10.06 -7.33
CA LEU A 66 7.58 10.81 -6.91
C LEU A 66 7.50 12.23 -7.46
N ASN A 67 8.63 12.86 -7.76
CA ASN A 67 8.72 14.24 -8.22
C ASN A 67 8.88 14.38 -9.74
N ASN A 68 8.72 13.31 -10.52
CA ASN A 68 8.74 13.38 -11.98
C ASN A 68 7.31 13.54 -12.52
N PRO A 69 6.86 14.77 -12.87
CA PRO A 69 5.48 15.04 -13.30
C PRO A 69 5.10 14.37 -14.62
N ASP A 70 6.08 14.00 -15.44
CA ASP A 70 5.89 13.31 -16.72
C ASP A 70 5.88 11.78 -16.58
N ALA A 71 5.82 11.25 -15.36
CA ALA A 71 5.76 9.80 -15.15
C ALA A 71 4.41 9.23 -15.57
N THR A 72 4.44 8.14 -16.33
CA THR A 72 3.24 7.38 -16.70
C THR A 72 2.85 6.48 -15.54
N ILE A 73 1.61 6.61 -15.05
CA ILE A 73 1.06 5.79 -13.97
C ILE A 73 0.07 4.81 -14.56
N THR A 74 0.23 3.52 -14.25
CA THR A 74 -0.70 2.47 -14.63
C THR A 74 -1.18 1.74 -13.38
N LEU A 75 -2.49 1.67 -13.21
CA LEU A 75 -3.13 0.94 -12.13
C LEU A 75 -3.69 -0.37 -12.67
N SER A 76 -3.51 -1.45 -11.93
CA SER A 76 -4.07 -2.74 -12.30
C SER A 76 -4.48 -3.54 -11.06
N PRO A 77 -5.50 -4.42 -11.20
CA PRO A 77 -5.74 -5.43 -10.19
C PRO A 77 -4.50 -6.31 -10.06
N ARG A 78 -4.11 -6.59 -8.82
CA ARG A 78 -2.93 -7.42 -8.59
C ARG A 78 -3.27 -8.90 -8.78
N ALA A 79 -2.37 -9.64 -9.40
CA ALA A 79 -2.50 -11.09 -9.57
C ALA A 79 -2.26 -11.82 -8.23
N THR A 80 -3.09 -12.82 -7.94
CA THR A 80 -2.92 -13.70 -6.77
C THR A 80 -1.59 -14.44 -6.86
N ARG A 81 -0.81 -14.48 -5.78
CA ARG A 81 0.38 -15.33 -5.69
C ARG A 81 0.05 -16.69 -5.07
N PRO A 82 0.75 -17.77 -5.46
CA PRO A 82 0.63 -19.08 -4.81
C PRO A 82 0.89 -19.02 -3.29
N ASP A 83 1.78 -18.13 -2.86
CA ASP A 83 2.16 -17.95 -1.46
C ASP A 83 1.33 -16.90 -0.71
N ASP A 84 0.28 -16.33 -1.34
CA ASP A 84 -0.66 -15.48 -0.62
C ASP A 84 -1.42 -16.37 0.40
N LYS A 85 -0.87 -16.51 1.60
CA LYS A 85 -1.46 -17.28 2.71
C LYS A 85 -2.77 -16.67 3.22
N ILE A 86 -3.16 -15.52 2.69
CA ILE A 86 -4.34 -14.77 3.07
C ILE A 86 -5.51 -15.29 2.23
N LYS A 87 -6.43 -16.03 2.86
CA LYS A 87 -7.72 -16.36 2.25
C LYS A 87 -8.43 -15.05 1.89
N ILE A 88 -8.66 -14.82 0.61
CA ILE A 88 -9.48 -13.70 0.14
C ILE A 88 -10.93 -14.03 0.46
N PHE A 89 -11.54 -13.29 1.38
CA PHE A 89 -12.96 -13.46 1.71
C PHE A 89 -13.86 -12.75 0.69
N PRO A 90 -15.14 -13.16 0.54
CA PRO A 90 -16.09 -12.42 -0.27
C PRO A 90 -16.14 -10.94 0.12
N GLY A 91 -15.96 -10.04 -0.85
CA GLY A 91 -15.88 -8.58 -0.62
C GLY A 91 -14.46 -8.03 -0.41
N GLU A 92 -13.44 -8.88 -0.34
CA GLU A 92 -12.03 -8.45 -0.30
C GLU A 92 -11.44 -8.28 -1.71
N HIS A 93 -10.52 -7.33 -1.85
CA HIS A 93 -9.79 -7.09 -3.10
C HIS A 93 -8.46 -7.87 -3.08
N ALA A 94 -8.02 -8.33 -4.25
CA ALA A 94 -6.73 -9.01 -4.46
C ALA A 94 -5.47 -8.20 -4.08
N GLY A 95 -5.67 -6.93 -3.71
CA GLY A 95 -4.63 -5.90 -3.75
C GLY A 95 -4.60 -5.12 -5.07
N VAL A 96 -3.89 -3.99 -5.03
CA VAL A 96 -3.67 -3.11 -6.18
C VAL A 96 -2.19 -3.20 -6.57
N SER A 97 -1.91 -3.12 -7.86
CA SER A 97 -0.56 -2.92 -8.40
C SER A 97 -0.52 -1.57 -9.09
N ILE A 98 0.43 -0.74 -8.68
CA ILE A 98 0.70 0.58 -9.26
C ILE A 98 2.05 0.48 -9.95
N GLN A 99 2.08 0.70 -11.25
CA GLN A 99 3.31 0.82 -12.01
C GLN A 99 3.53 2.27 -12.40
N ILE A 100 4.71 2.80 -12.08
CA ILE A 100 5.14 4.14 -12.43
C ILE A 100 6.32 3.97 -13.38
N VAL A 101 6.24 4.58 -14.57
CA VAL A 101 7.31 4.59 -15.55
C VAL A 101 7.77 6.03 -15.72
N THR A 102 9.00 6.32 -15.29
CA THR A 102 9.60 7.65 -15.40
C THR A 102 10.14 7.89 -16.81
N PRO A 103 10.40 9.16 -17.22
CA PRO A 103 11.02 9.48 -18.50
C PRO A 103 12.40 8.85 -18.72
N THR A 104 13.14 8.57 -17.63
CA THR A 104 14.44 7.88 -17.68
C THR A 104 14.31 6.38 -17.89
N GLY A 105 13.08 5.84 -17.91
CA GLY A 105 12.80 4.42 -18.07
C GLY A 105 12.88 3.62 -16.76
N VAL A 106 13.11 4.28 -15.61
CA VAL A 106 13.02 3.63 -14.30
C VAL A 106 11.56 3.24 -14.07
N ILE A 107 11.35 1.99 -13.66
CA ILE A 107 10.04 1.44 -13.36
C ILE A 107 9.95 1.24 -11.85
N ALA A 108 8.99 1.90 -11.20
CA ALA A 108 8.60 1.60 -9.83
C ALA A 108 7.30 0.80 -9.83
N ARG A 109 7.27 -0.32 -9.10
CA ARG A 109 6.08 -1.15 -8.90
C ARG A 109 5.74 -1.19 -7.42
N VAL A 110 4.56 -0.69 -7.09
CA VAL A 110 4.02 -0.74 -5.73
C VAL A 110 2.89 -1.76 -5.68
N ASN A 111 3.04 -2.77 -4.84
CA ASN A 111 2.10 -3.86 -4.69
C ASN A 111 1.53 -3.86 -3.27
N PHE A 112 0.22 -4.05 -3.17
CA PHE A 112 -0.50 -4.16 -1.90
C PHE A 112 -1.06 -5.56 -1.72
N TYR A 113 -0.94 -6.12 -0.50
CA TYR A 113 -1.32 -7.50 -0.19
C TYR A 113 -2.17 -7.53 1.08
N GLY A 114 -3.37 -8.11 1.00
CA GLY A 114 -4.23 -8.40 2.15
C GLY A 114 -4.62 -7.19 3.01
N GLY A 115 -5.43 -7.40 4.05
CA GLY A 115 -5.74 -6.36 5.06
C GLY A 115 -6.53 -5.13 4.56
N LEU A 116 -6.86 -5.09 3.28
CA LEU A 116 -7.49 -3.97 2.60
C LEU A 116 -9.02 -4.08 2.64
N ARG A 117 -9.71 -3.08 3.21
CA ARG A 117 -11.18 -3.09 3.33
C ARG A 117 -11.86 -1.77 3.02
N ASP A 118 -13.10 -1.88 2.53
CA ASP A 118 -14.03 -0.78 2.45
C ASP A 118 -14.55 -0.42 3.85
N SER A 119 -14.26 0.81 4.32
CA SER A 119 -14.75 1.29 5.61
C SER A 119 -16.28 1.46 5.69
N GLN A 120 -17.02 1.34 4.57
CA GLN A 120 -18.49 1.41 4.56
C GLN A 120 -19.17 0.08 4.90
N HIS A 121 -18.47 -1.06 4.75
CA HIS A 121 -19.05 -2.39 5.03
C HIS A 121 -18.61 -2.99 6.38
N ALA A 122 -17.97 -2.19 7.25
CA ALA A 122 -17.68 -2.62 8.62
C ALA A 122 -18.97 -2.92 9.41
N SER A 123 -20.08 -2.25 9.09
CA SER A 123 -21.40 -2.54 9.68
C SER A 123 -22.05 -3.81 9.13
N ASP A 124 -21.83 -4.13 7.86
CA ASP A 124 -22.56 -5.19 7.15
C ASP A 124 -22.01 -6.59 7.46
N GLN A 125 -20.90 -6.67 8.18
CA GLN A 125 -20.36 -7.92 8.73
C GLN A 125 -20.80 -8.18 10.18
N HIS A 126 -21.60 -7.29 10.79
CA HIS A 126 -22.20 -7.54 12.09
C HIS A 126 -23.47 -8.38 11.92
N ASP A 127 -23.34 -9.68 12.14
CA ASP A 127 -24.51 -10.55 12.23
C ASP A 127 -25.48 -10.05 13.32
N MET A 128 -26.72 -9.87 12.89
CA MET A 128 -27.83 -9.45 13.76
C MET A 128 -28.20 -10.53 14.80
N ASP A 129 -27.74 -11.76 14.61
CA ASP A 129 -27.96 -12.90 15.50
C ASP A 129 -26.93 -12.93 16.65
N LYS A 130 -27.42 -12.85 17.90
CA LYS A 130 -26.59 -12.81 19.12
C LYS A 130 -25.70 -14.04 19.32
N THR A 131 -26.08 -15.18 18.74
CA THR A 131 -25.37 -16.45 18.89
C THR A 131 -24.17 -16.56 17.94
N LEU A 132 -24.28 -15.98 16.75
CA LEU A 132 -23.18 -15.90 15.77
C LEU A 132 -22.18 -14.79 16.11
N ARG A 133 -22.59 -13.76 16.87
CA ARG A 133 -21.70 -12.66 17.27
C ARG A 133 -20.44 -13.08 18.01
N HIS A 134 -20.42 -14.20 18.74
CA HIS A 134 -19.22 -14.60 19.49
C HIS A 134 -18.18 -15.32 18.62
N SER A 135 -18.61 -16.21 17.71
CA SER A 135 -17.70 -16.85 16.73
C SER A 135 -17.35 -15.90 15.58
N HIS A 136 -18.24 -14.95 15.26
CA HIS A 136 -17.97 -13.91 14.28
C HIS A 136 -17.20 -12.76 14.90
N ALA A 137 -17.27 -12.44 16.20
CA ALA A 137 -16.34 -11.49 16.80
C ALA A 137 -14.90 -11.97 16.66
N THR A 138 -14.61 -13.26 16.94
CA THR A 138 -13.28 -13.83 16.72
C THR A 138 -12.87 -13.85 15.25
N ARG A 139 -13.80 -14.14 14.33
CA ARG A 139 -13.55 -14.06 12.88
C ARG A 139 -13.31 -12.61 12.45
N THR A 140 -14.17 -11.68 12.84
CA THR A 140 -14.16 -10.25 12.53
C THR A 140 -12.95 -9.57 13.15
N ASP A 141 -12.48 -9.98 14.33
CA ASP A 141 -11.24 -9.52 14.95
C ASP A 141 -10.02 -10.09 14.24
N ALA A 142 -10.04 -11.38 13.87
CA ALA A 142 -8.97 -12.00 13.06
C ALA A 142 -8.88 -11.38 11.66
N VAL A 143 -10.02 -10.99 11.11
CA VAL A 143 -10.20 -10.28 9.84
C VAL A 143 -9.73 -8.83 10.04
N ALA A 144 -10.18 -8.09 11.06
CA ALA A 144 -9.79 -6.71 11.37
C ALA A 144 -8.31 -6.53 11.73
N SER A 145 -7.65 -7.58 12.23
CA SER A 145 -6.23 -7.57 12.57
C SER A 145 -5.31 -8.01 11.43
N GLN A 146 -5.84 -8.30 10.24
CA GLN A 146 -5.03 -8.70 9.10
C GLN A 146 -4.09 -7.57 8.66
N PRO A 147 -2.78 -7.85 8.55
CA PRO A 147 -1.83 -6.86 8.05
C PRO A 147 -2.06 -6.57 6.56
N THR A 148 -1.88 -5.32 6.17
CA THR A 148 -1.62 -4.96 4.77
C THR A 148 -0.12 -5.00 4.54
N GLN A 149 0.36 -5.82 3.60
CA GLN A 149 1.74 -5.76 3.16
C GLN A 149 1.85 -4.79 1.99
N ILE A 150 2.87 -3.97 2.01
CA ILE A 150 3.19 -2.99 0.99
C ILE A 150 4.58 -3.33 0.50
N ASN A 151 4.71 -3.54 -0.80
CA ASN A 151 6.00 -3.80 -1.41
C ASN A 151 6.26 -2.75 -2.49
N LEU A 152 7.46 -2.16 -2.48
CA LEU A 152 7.97 -1.28 -3.51
C LEU A 152 9.19 -1.94 -4.16
N HIS A 153 9.12 -2.13 -5.47
CA HIS A 153 10.24 -2.55 -6.30
C HIS A 153 10.62 -1.43 -7.25
N MET A 154 11.92 -1.13 -7.39
CA MET A 154 12.42 -0.24 -8.43
C MET A 154 13.40 -0.97 -9.34
N PHE A 155 13.19 -0.81 -10.65
CA PHE A 155 13.93 -1.48 -11.70
C PHE A 155 14.62 -0.45 -12.58
N SER A 156 15.88 -0.73 -12.92
CA SER A 156 16.60 0.00 -13.96
C SER A 156 16.03 -0.36 -15.33
N PRO A 157 16.13 0.52 -16.34
CA PRO A 157 15.68 0.24 -17.69
C PRO A 157 16.26 -1.09 -18.20
N GLY A 158 15.39 -2.00 -18.67
CA GLY A 158 15.80 -3.29 -19.25
C GLY A 158 16.27 -4.37 -18.26
N HIS A 159 16.21 -4.12 -16.94
CA HIS A 159 16.62 -5.10 -15.93
C HIS A 159 15.42 -5.88 -15.38
N VAL A 160 15.63 -7.17 -15.11
CA VAL A 160 14.60 -8.07 -14.55
C VAL A 160 14.59 -8.01 -13.02
N GLU A 161 15.76 -7.87 -12.41
CA GLU A 161 15.91 -7.78 -10.96
C GLU A 161 15.76 -6.32 -10.50
N PRO A 162 15.06 -6.08 -9.36
CA PRO A 162 14.98 -4.75 -8.80
C PRO A 162 16.32 -4.36 -8.19
N PHE A 163 16.77 -3.12 -8.43
CA PHE A 163 17.92 -2.56 -7.72
C PHE A 163 17.55 -2.11 -6.30
N LEU A 164 16.25 -1.85 -6.07
CA LEU A 164 15.67 -1.52 -4.78
C LEU A 164 14.40 -2.37 -4.53
N ASP A 165 14.38 -3.11 -3.42
CA ASP A 165 13.22 -3.89 -2.95
C ASP A 165 12.94 -3.58 -1.48
N ILE A 166 11.77 -3.00 -1.22
CA ILE A 166 11.37 -2.58 0.12
C ILE A 166 10.01 -3.17 0.50
N TRP A 167 9.94 -3.74 1.70
CA TRP A 167 8.72 -4.30 2.27
C TRP A 167 8.32 -3.59 3.56
N MET A 168 7.05 -3.19 3.63
CA MET A 168 6.39 -2.75 4.85
C MET A 168 5.20 -3.61 5.19
N ILE A 169 4.91 -3.69 6.47
CA ILE A 169 3.68 -4.25 7.02
C ILE A 169 2.95 -3.17 7.79
N SER A 170 1.76 -2.80 7.31
CA SER A 170 0.83 -1.91 8.01
C SER A 170 -0.17 -2.73 8.83
N ARG A 171 -0.32 -2.35 10.10
CA ARG A 171 -1.28 -2.89 11.07
C ARG A 171 -2.00 -1.73 11.77
N PRO A 172 -3.12 -1.97 12.47
CA PRO A 172 -3.86 -0.91 13.14
C PRO A 172 -3.03 -0.02 14.08
N ASN A 173 -1.96 -0.56 14.68
CA ASN A 173 -1.14 0.10 15.70
C ASN A 173 0.37 0.13 15.40
N LYS A 174 0.80 -0.32 14.22
CA LYS A 174 2.21 -0.18 13.80
C LYS A 174 2.39 -0.21 12.28
N ILE A 175 3.41 0.49 11.81
CA ILE A 175 3.99 0.31 10.47
C ILE A 175 5.40 -0.22 10.68
N GLN A 176 5.73 -1.33 10.04
CA GLN A 176 7.01 -2.01 10.22
C GLN A 176 7.69 -2.17 8.86
N LEU A 177 8.90 -1.65 8.72
CA LEU A 177 9.82 -2.00 7.63
C LEU A 177 10.37 -3.40 7.93
N THR A 178 10.19 -4.35 7.03
CA THR A 178 10.60 -5.75 7.23
C THR A 178 11.77 -6.17 6.35
N THR A 179 11.93 -5.54 5.20
CA THR A 179 13.00 -5.86 4.25
C THR A 179 13.39 -4.59 3.52
N PHE A 180 14.69 -4.34 3.41
CA PHE A 180 15.26 -3.24 2.66
C PHE A 180 16.48 -3.75 1.90
N LYS A 181 16.38 -3.87 0.58
CA LYS A 181 17.47 -4.32 -0.28
C LYS A 181 17.79 -3.23 -1.29
N PHE A 182 19.00 -2.71 -1.23
CA PHE A 182 19.54 -1.76 -2.21
C PHE A 182 20.91 -2.28 -2.64
N GLU A 183 21.01 -2.80 -3.87
CA GLU A 183 22.24 -3.39 -4.42
C GLU A 183 22.98 -4.35 -3.43
N GLY A 184 22.22 -5.04 -2.56
CA GLY A 184 22.73 -5.88 -1.46
C GLY A 184 21.62 -6.36 -0.50
N PRO A 185 21.82 -7.43 0.28
CA PRO A 185 20.80 -7.97 1.19
C PRO A 185 20.96 -7.42 2.62
N HIS A 186 20.08 -6.52 3.05
CA HIS A 186 19.98 -6.11 4.45
C HIS A 186 18.58 -6.44 5.01
N ASP A 187 18.53 -7.23 6.09
CA ASP A 187 17.30 -7.45 6.84
C ASP A 187 17.16 -6.36 7.89
N VAL A 188 16.41 -5.30 7.53
CA VAL A 188 16.14 -4.17 8.43
C VAL A 188 14.75 -4.33 9.03
N ASN A 189 14.69 -4.35 10.37
CA ASN A 189 13.45 -4.49 11.12
C ASN A 189 13.24 -3.31 12.05
N VAL A 190 12.70 -2.21 11.51
CA VAL A 190 12.41 -0.99 12.24
C VAL A 190 10.92 -0.68 12.14
N ALA A 191 10.31 -0.27 13.25
CA ALA A 191 8.88 -0.01 13.33
C ALA A 191 8.57 1.36 13.91
N ILE A 192 7.54 1.99 13.34
CA ILE A 192 6.86 3.16 13.87
C ILE A 192 5.56 2.66 14.52
N THR A 193 5.30 3.10 15.73
CA THR A 193 4.16 2.73 16.58
C THR A 193 3.27 3.94 16.84
N ASP A 194 2.12 3.68 17.44
CA ASP A 194 1.11 4.70 17.81
C ASP A 194 1.58 5.78 18.78
N THR A 195 2.73 5.58 19.41
CA THR A 195 3.43 6.55 20.27
C THR A 195 4.32 7.52 19.50
N ASP A 196 4.68 7.22 18.25
CA ASP A 196 5.54 8.09 17.45
C ASP A 196 4.76 9.28 16.86
N TYR A 197 5.41 10.44 16.79
CA TYR A 197 4.83 11.64 16.19
C TYR A 197 4.48 11.39 14.72
N GLY A 198 3.28 11.84 14.30
CA GLY A 198 2.81 11.68 12.92
C GLY A 198 2.24 10.30 12.58
N PHE A 199 2.35 9.28 13.45
CA PHE A 199 1.86 7.92 13.16
C PHE A 199 0.40 7.88 12.72
N LYS A 200 -0.50 8.56 13.45
CA LYS A 200 -1.93 8.59 13.12
C LYS A 200 -2.21 9.24 11.77
N THR A 201 -1.47 10.29 11.42
CA THR A 201 -1.61 10.99 10.14
C THR A 201 -1.18 10.09 8.99
N ILE A 202 0.00 9.46 9.10
CA ILE A 202 0.55 8.55 8.09
C ILE A 202 -0.38 7.34 7.91
N THR A 203 -0.75 6.66 9.00
CA THR A 203 -1.62 5.49 8.92
C THR A 203 -3.01 5.83 8.38
N SER A 204 -3.66 6.88 8.86
CA SER A 204 -5.00 7.27 8.38
C SER A 204 -4.96 7.69 6.91
N GLY A 205 -3.92 8.43 6.50
CA GLY A 205 -3.68 8.82 5.11
C GLY A 205 -3.50 7.60 4.20
N LEU A 206 -2.59 6.69 4.56
CA LEU A 206 -2.36 5.42 3.85
C LEU A 206 -3.67 4.65 3.67
N HIS A 207 -4.43 4.43 4.74
CA HIS A 207 -5.68 3.67 4.67
C HIS A 207 -6.73 4.36 3.80
N LYS A 208 -6.87 5.69 3.91
CA LYS A 208 -7.84 6.47 3.13
C LYS A 208 -7.51 6.43 1.64
N SER A 209 -6.27 6.72 1.26
CA SER A 209 -5.85 6.74 -0.14
C SER A 209 -5.92 5.35 -0.77
N MET A 210 -5.51 4.33 -0.01
CA MET A 210 -5.64 2.93 -0.41
C MET A 210 -7.09 2.53 -0.69
N LYS A 211 -7.99 2.84 0.24
CA LYS A 211 -9.42 2.57 0.09
C LYS A 211 -9.97 3.23 -1.19
N ASN A 212 -9.66 4.50 -1.40
CA ASN A 212 -10.13 5.24 -2.58
C ASN A 212 -9.65 4.57 -3.87
N LEU A 213 -8.40 4.12 -3.92
CA LEU A 213 -7.84 3.44 -5.09
C LEU A 213 -8.51 2.09 -5.35
N MET A 214 -8.78 1.31 -4.32
CA MET A 214 -9.47 0.02 -4.48
C MET A 214 -10.87 0.16 -5.07
N LEU A 215 -11.60 1.22 -4.71
CA LEU A 215 -12.93 1.47 -5.26
C LEU A 215 -12.88 1.85 -6.76
N MET A 216 -11.72 2.29 -7.25
CA MET A 216 -11.51 2.69 -8.64
C MET A 216 -10.92 1.57 -9.49
N VAL A 217 -10.40 0.49 -8.89
CA VAL A 217 -9.81 -0.65 -9.60
C VAL A 217 -10.83 -1.79 -9.66
N PRO A 218 -11.11 -2.36 -10.85
CA PRO A 218 -12.05 -3.47 -10.98
C PRO A 218 -11.60 -4.69 -10.16
N ASN A 219 -12.47 -5.23 -9.30
CA ASN A 219 -12.15 -6.45 -8.57
C ASN A 219 -12.26 -7.67 -9.52
N PRO A 220 -11.16 -8.40 -9.81
CA PRO A 220 -11.17 -9.55 -10.71
C PRO A 220 -11.95 -10.74 -10.14
N PHE A 221 -12.27 -10.71 -8.84
CA PHE A 221 -13.01 -11.75 -8.13
C PHE A 221 -14.46 -11.37 -7.81
N SER A 222 -14.92 -10.19 -8.24
CA SER A 222 -16.34 -9.88 -8.16
C SER A 222 -17.08 -10.69 -9.22
N PRO A 223 -18.11 -11.49 -8.87
CA PRO A 223 -18.99 -12.06 -9.89
C PRO A 223 -19.55 -10.89 -10.70
N ARG A 224 -19.46 -10.97 -12.02
CA ARG A 224 -20.12 -9.99 -12.91
C ARG A 224 -21.59 -9.92 -12.48
N ALA A 225 -22.01 -8.75 -12.03
CA ALA A 225 -23.42 -8.43 -11.79
C ALA A 225 -24.20 -8.53 -13.10
#